data_AF-A0A2D7U982-F1
#
_entry.id   AF-A0A2D7U982-F1
#
_cell.length_a   1.000
_cell.length_b   1.000
_cell.length_c   1.000
_cell.angle_alpha   90.00
_cell.angle_beta   90.00
_cell.angle_gamma   90.00
#
_symmetry.space_group_name_H-M   'P 1'
#
loop_
_entity.id
_entity.type
_entity.pdbx_description
1 polymer ?
#
loop_
_entity_poly.entity_id
_entity_poly.type
_entity_poly.pdbx_seq_one_letter_code
_entity_poly.pdbx_strand_id
1 'polypeptide(L)'
;MNRFSLMIFVTAFLNAESFETFYQTGELKERFEIKDGVREGLYQKWYLNGQIGKQSFYKNGVLDGKLTTWYPNGVVKGTYPISNGKLEGTAKYYDNKGNLSWQVYVENRPNKNNNIDLSSWCLN
;
A
#
# COMPACT_ATOMS: atom_id res chain seq x y z
N MET A 1 -38.63 -40.90 10.80
CA MET A 1 -37.45 -41.04 9.91
C MET A 1 -37.31 -39.73 9.16
N ASN A 2 -36.45 -38.84 9.61
CA ASN A 2 -36.03 -37.65 8.85
C ASN A 2 -34.67 -37.23 9.40
N ARG A 3 -33.62 -37.77 8.77
CA ARG A 3 -32.25 -37.33 9.00
C ARG A 3 -32.07 -36.04 8.21
N PHE A 4 -32.24 -34.89 8.88
CA PHE A 4 -31.66 -33.66 8.36
C PHE A 4 -30.15 -33.76 8.58
N SER A 5 -29.47 -34.26 7.55
CA SER A 5 -28.02 -34.25 7.42
C SER A 5 -27.58 -32.80 7.41
N LEU A 6 -26.98 -32.34 8.52
CA LEU A 6 -26.34 -31.04 8.62
C LEU A 6 -25.05 -31.10 7.80
N MET A 7 -25.16 -30.84 6.51
CA MET A 7 -24.02 -30.60 5.64
C MET A 7 -23.51 -29.20 5.94
N ILE A 8 -22.71 -29.06 6.99
CA ILE A 8 -21.87 -27.88 7.16
C ILE A 8 -20.88 -27.94 5.98
N PHE A 9 -21.17 -27.19 4.92
CA PHE A 9 -20.13 -26.78 3.99
C PHE A 9 -19.19 -25.89 4.79
N VAL A 10 -18.19 -26.49 5.44
CA VAL A 10 -16.97 -25.79 5.80
C VAL A 10 -16.29 -25.52 4.46
N THR A 11 -16.77 -24.51 3.75
CA THR A 11 -15.91 -23.83 2.80
C THR A 11 -14.79 -23.28 3.66
N ALA A 12 -13.66 -23.99 3.67
CA ALA A 12 -12.40 -23.52 4.17
C ALA A 12 -11.99 -22.32 3.30
N PHE A 13 -12.69 -21.21 3.47
CA PHE A 13 -12.21 -19.93 3.02
C PHE A 13 -11.06 -19.61 3.97
N LEU A 14 -9.86 -19.62 3.42
CA LEU A 14 -8.68 -19.00 3.98
C LEU A 14 -9.00 -17.51 4.15
N ASN A 15 -9.73 -17.19 5.22
CA ASN A 15 -10.02 -15.82 5.59
C ASN A 15 -8.70 -15.22 6.03
N ALA A 16 -8.33 -14.08 5.42
CA ALA A 16 -7.17 -13.34 5.89
C ALA A 16 -7.41 -12.92 7.35
N GLU A 17 -6.42 -13.14 8.21
CA GLU A 17 -6.44 -12.73 9.60
C GLU A 17 -5.95 -11.29 9.70
N SER A 18 -6.69 -10.43 10.41
CA SER A 18 -6.31 -9.04 10.64
C SER A 18 -5.61 -8.91 12.00
N PHE A 19 -4.47 -8.24 12.00
CA PHE A 19 -3.65 -7.96 13.17
C PHE A 19 -3.61 -6.47 13.43
N GLU A 20 -3.64 -6.10 14.71
CA GLU A 20 -3.51 -4.72 15.16
C GLU A 20 -2.39 -4.61 16.18
N THR A 21 -1.65 -3.50 16.13
CA THR A 21 -0.72 -3.13 17.18
C THR A 21 -1.05 -1.75 17.69
N PHE A 22 -0.70 -1.49 18.94
CA PHE A 22 -1.03 -0.26 19.64
C PHE A 22 0.24 0.44 20.11
N TYR A 23 0.14 1.76 20.29
CA TYR A 23 1.14 2.51 21.03
C TYR A 23 1.10 2.11 22.51
N GLN A 24 2.15 2.45 23.27
CA GLN A 24 2.19 2.18 24.72
C GLN A 24 1.04 2.87 25.48
N THR A 25 0.53 3.95 24.91
CA THR A 25 -0.60 4.76 25.39
C THR A 25 -1.96 4.19 25.00
N GLY A 26 -2.02 3.15 24.14
CA GLY A 26 -3.24 2.39 23.81
C GLY A 26 -3.90 2.75 22.47
N GLU A 27 -3.46 3.78 21.77
CA GLU A 27 -4.00 4.16 20.46
C GLU A 27 -3.52 3.21 19.36
N LEU A 28 -4.36 2.99 18.34
CA LEU A 28 -4.02 2.15 17.19
C LEU A 28 -2.77 2.68 16.47
N LYS A 29 -1.79 1.80 16.26
CA LYS A 29 -0.52 2.12 15.62
C LYS A 29 -0.43 1.54 14.22
N GLU A 30 -0.83 0.29 14.04
CA GLU A 30 -0.65 -0.44 12.79
C GLU A 30 -1.72 -1.52 12.67
N ARG A 31 -2.19 -1.76 11.45
CA ARG A 31 -3.15 -2.81 11.10
C ARG A 31 -2.69 -3.43 9.80
N PHE A 32 -2.70 -4.76 9.76
CA PHE A 32 -2.32 -5.50 8.57
C PHE A 32 -3.00 -6.85 8.53
N GLU A 33 -3.12 -7.39 7.33
CA GLU A 33 -3.73 -8.69 7.07
C GLU A 33 -2.65 -9.73 6.74
N ILE A 34 -2.84 -10.95 7.24
CA ILE A 34 -2.03 -12.13 6.90
C ILE A 34 -2.95 -13.19 6.31
N LYS A 35 -2.55 -13.77 5.19
CA LYS A 35 -3.17 -14.93 4.59
C LYS A 35 -2.09 -15.97 4.29
N ASP A 36 -2.33 -17.23 4.65
CA ASP A 36 -1.39 -18.33 4.41
C ASP A 36 0.04 -18.06 4.96
N GLY A 37 0.12 -17.37 6.10
CA GLY A 37 1.40 -17.04 6.76
C GLY A 37 2.17 -15.85 6.16
N VAL A 38 1.65 -15.20 5.11
CA VAL A 38 2.26 -14.02 4.49
C VAL A 38 1.34 -12.80 4.53
N ARG A 39 1.92 -11.58 4.43
CA ARG A 39 1.10 -10.36 4.33
C ARG A 39 0.29 -10.38 3.04
N GLU A 40 -1.00 -10.11 3.16
CA GLU A 40 -1.94 -10.09 2.04
C GLU A 40 -2.96 -8.99 2.31
N GLY A 41 -3.30 -8.16 1.33
CA GLY A 41 -4.34 -7.14 1.51
C GLY A 41 -3.84 -5.83 2.11
N LEU A 42 -4.73 -5.15 2.84
CA LEU A 42 -4.52 -3.76 3.26
C LEU A 42 -3.51 -3.67 4.42
N TYR A 43 -2.60 -2.72 4.29
CA TYR A 43 -1.68 -2.32 5.34
C TYR A 43 -1.91 -0.86 5.68
N GLN A 44 -2.08 -0.56 6.96
CA GLN A 44 -2.23 0.80 7.46
C GLN A 44 -1.38 1.03 8.72
N LYS A 45 -0.86 2.25 8.83
CA LYS A 45 -0.15 2.73 10.01
C LYS A 45 -0.63 4.12 10.35
N TRP A 46 -0.90 4.35 11.61
CA TRP A 46 -1.39 5.62 12.15
C TRP A 46 -0.30 6.35 12.91
N TYR A 47 -0.45 7.66 12.99
CA TYR A 47 0.22 8.50 13.96
C TYR A 47 -0.47 8.40 15.32
N LEU A 48 0.23 8.81 16.38
CA LEU A 48 -0.31 8.81 17.74
C LEU A 48 -1.60 9.64 17.87
N ASN A 49 -1.77 10.67 17.04
CA ASN A 49 -2.98 11.49 17.00
C ASN A 49 -4.17 10.85 16.27
N GLY A 50 -4.07 9.56 15.90
CA GLY A 50 -5.13 8.81 15.23
C GLY A 50 -5.26 9.05 13.73
N GLN A 51 -4.42 9.90 13.13
CA GLN A 51 -4.44 10.10 11.67
C GLN A 51 -3.60 9.04 10.96
N ILE A 52 -4.01 8.61 9.76
CA ILE A 52 -3.23 7.67 8.96
C ILE A 52 -1.92 8.34 8.54
N GLY A 53 -0.78 7.67 8.78
CA GLY A 53 0.54 8.11 8.33
C GLY A 53 1.06 7.31 7.13
N LYS A 54 0.59 6.07 6.94
CA LYS A 54 0.96 5.22 5.80
C LYS A 54 -0.14 4.23 5.47
N GLN A 55 -0.32 3.97 4.18
CA GLN A 55 -1.23 2.96 3.65
C GLN A 55 -0.59 2.32 2.41
N SER A 56 -0.66 1.01 2.33
CA SER A 56 -0.21 0.23 1.17
C SER A 56 -1.02 -1.06 1.05
N PHE A 57 -0.77 -1.80 -0.01
CA PHE A 57 -1.35 -3.12 -0.21
C PHE A 57 -0.23 -4.15 -0.37
N TYR A 58 -0.48 -5.36 0.11
CA TYR A 58 0.39 -6.51 -0.04
C TYR A 58 -0.32 -7.59 -0.85
N LYS A 59 0.46 -8.30 -1.66
CA LYS A 59 0.03 -9.46 -2.42
C LYS A 59 1.15 -10.49 -2.37
N ASN A 60 0.84 -11.69 -1.88
CA ASN A 60 1.79 -12.79 -1.68
C ASN A 60 3.03 -12.36 -0.87
N GLY A 61 2.83 -11.57 0.19
CA GLY A 61 3.91 -11.06 1.04
C GLY A 61 4.72 -9.88 0.47
N VAL A 62 4.44 -9.46 -0.76
CA VAL A 62 5.16 -8.37 -1.44
C VAL A 62 4.27 -7.14 -1.53
N LEU A 63 4.85 -5.94 -1.39
CA LEU A 63 4.09 -4.70 -1.53
C LEU A 63 3.69 -4.52 -3.00
N ASP A 64 2.39 -4.41 -3.26
CA ASP A 64 1.83 -4.36 -4.61
C ASP A 64 0.61 -3.44 -4.60
N GLY A 65 0.67 -2.38 -5.39
CA GLY A 65 -0.29 -1.29 -5.41
C GLY A 65 0.29 0.04 -4.90
N LYS A 66 -0.57 1.06 -4.87
CA LYS A 66 -0.17 2.42 -4.47
C LYS A 66 0.16 2.49 -2.99
N LEU A 67 1.41 2.82 -2.66
CA LEU A 67 1.81 3.29 -1.34
C LEU A 67 1.51 4.79 -1.23
N THR A 68 0.80 5.18 -0.17
CA THR A 68 0.59 6.58 0.18
C THR A 68 1.08 6.83 1.61
N THR A 69 1.70 7.98 1.81
CA THR A 69 2.14 8.46 3.12
C THR A 69 1.57 9.85 3.34
N TRP A 70 1.32 10.19 4.60
CA TRP A 70 0.74 11.46 5.01
C TRP A 70 1.59 12.10 6.09
N TYR A 71 1.45 13.40 6.26
CA TYR A 71 1.93 14.14 7.42
C TYR A 71 0.96 13.95 8.60
N PRO A 72 1.37 14.25 9.85
CA PRO A 72 0.49 14.19 11.02
C PRO A 72 -0.72 15.13 10.99
N ASN A 73 -0.77 16.07 10.03
CA ASN A 73 -1.92 16.95 9.79
C ASN A 73 -2.88 16.41 8.71
N GLY A 74 -2.61 15.21 8.16
CA GLY A 74 -3.48 14.52 7.22
C GLY A 74 -3.22 14.90 5.76
N VAL A 75 -2.26 15.79 5.52
CA VAL A 75 -1.84 16.16 4.17
C VAL A 75 -1.00 15.04 3.58
N VAL A 76 -1.25 14.67 2.31
CA VAL A 76 -0.45 13.67 1.60
C VAL A 76 1.00 14.14 1.56
N LYS A 77 1.92 13.30 2.02
CA LYS A 77 3.37 13.54 1.99
C LYS A 77 4.01 12.95 0.75
N GLY A 78 3.53 11.78 0.33
CA GLY A 78 4.07 11.13 -0.86
C GLY A 78 3.20 10.00 -1.38
N THR A 79 3.25 9.79 -2.69
CA THR A 79 2.55 8.72 -3.40
C THR A 79 3.53 7.97 -4.28
N TYR A 80 3.50 6.64 -4.19
CA TYR A 80 4.43 5.75 -4.84
C TYR A 80 3.64 4.64 -5.53
N PRO A 81 3.60 4.60 -6.87
CA PRO A 81 3.02 3.47 -7.59
C PRO A 81 4.00 2.28 -7.49
N ILE A 82 3.62 1.22 -6.78
CA ILE A 82 4.48 0.06 -6.58
C ILE A 82 3.80 -1.18 -7.19
N SER A 83 4.60 -2.02 -7.83
CA SER A 83 4.19 -3.27 -8.46
C SER A 83 5.28 -4.29 -8.20
N ASN A 84 4.92 -5.47 -7.66
CA ASN A 84 5.86 -6.51 -7.25
C ASN A 84 7.07 -5.98 -6.43
N GLY A 85 6.81 -5.06 -5.50
CA GLY A 85 7.82 -4.48 -4.60
C GLY A 85 8.73 -3.42 -5.23
N LYS A 86 8.53 -3.08 -6.51
CA LYS A 86 9.31 -2.08 -7.24
C LYS A 86 8.48 -0.85 -7.56
N LEU A 87 9.11 0.32 -7.51
CA LEU A 87 8.46 1.58 -7.91
C LEU A 87 8.28 1.58 -9.44
N GLU A 88 7.04 1.60 -9.92
CA GLU A 88 6.70 1.59 -11.35
C GLU A 88 5.88 2.84 -11.70
N GLY A 89 6.55 3.84 -12.26
CA GLY A 89 5.94 5.10 -12.68
C GLY A 89 6.50 6.32 -11.95
N THR A 90 5.63 7.28 -11.61
CA THR A 90 6.04 8.55 -11.02
C THR A 90 5.79 8.58 -9.51
N ALA A 91 6.86 8.61 -8.71
CA ALA A 91 6.73 8.96 -7.30
C ALA A 91 6.55 10.48 -7.16
N LYS A 92 5.61 10.91 -6.32
CA LYS A 92 5.35 12.33 -6.04
C LYS A 92 5.53 12.61 -4.56
N TYR A 93 6.10 13.77 -4.26
CA TYR A 93 6.37 14.26 -2.92
C TYR A 93 5.76 15.63 -2.76
N TYR A 94 5.10 15.85 -1.64
CA TYR A 94 4.39 17.08 -1.36
C TYR A 94 4.89 17.68 -0.06
N ASP A 95 4.78 19.00 0.08
CA ASP A 95 5.03 19.69 1.34
C ASP A 95 3.86 19.49 2.34
N ASN A 96 4.01 20.02 3.55
CA ASN A 96 3.00 19.92 4.60
C ASN A 96 1.72 20.75 4.33
N LYS A 97 1.67 21.51 3.24
CA LYS A 97 0.51 22.26 2.74
C LYS A 97 -0.15 21.57 1.54
N GLY A 98 0.45 20.50 1.02
CA GLY A 98 -0.06 19.70 -0.10
C GLY A 98 0.45 20.16 -1.47
N ASN A 99 1.40 21.10 -1.52
CA ASN A 99 1.99 21.52 -2.79
C ASN A 99 2.99 20.47 -3.26
N LEU A 100 2.98 20.16 -4.57
CA LEU A 100 3.97 19.27 -5.16
C LEU A 100 5.37 19.88 -5.01
N SER A 101 6.23 19.21 -4.25
CA SER A 101 7.60 19.62 -4.01
C SER A 101 8.55 18.97 -5.01
N TRP A 102 8.37 17.68 -5.28
CA TRP A 102 9.27 16.93 -6.17
C TRP A 102 8.60 15.68 -6.76
N GLN A 103 9.16 15.17 -7.84
CA GLN A 103 8.73 13.88 -8.42
C GLN A 103 9.89 13.13 -9.09
N VAL A 104 9.81 11.80 -9.06
CA VAL A 104 10.79 10.87 -9.66
C VAL A 104 10.10 10.02 -10.70
N TYR A 105 10.69 9.92 -11.88
CA TYR A 105 10.28 9.02 -12.93
C TYR A 105 11.21 7.81 -12.95
N VAL A 106 10.67 6.61 -12.71
CA VAL A 106 11.46 5.37 -12.80
C VAL A 106 11.54 4.88 -14.25
N GLU A 107 10.47 5.06 -15.01
CA GLU A 107 10.43 4.85 -16.46
C GLU A 107 9.88 6.11 -17.11
N ASN A 108 10.50 6.57 -18.21
CA ASN A 108 10.20 7.83 -18.92
C ASN A 108 10.52 9.11 -18.15
N ARG A 109 11.80 9.51 -18.11
CA ARG A 109 12.16 10.91 -17.85
C ARG A 109 11.51 11.78 -18.95
N PRO A 110 10.72 12.81 -18.61
CA PRO A 110 10.34 13.80 -19.61
C PRO A 110 11.63 14.43 -20.13
N ASN A 111 11.83 14.47 -21.45
CA ASN A 111 12.93 15.28 -21.98
C ASN A 111 12.68 16.76 -21.64
N LYS A 112 13.69 17.61 -21.84
CA LYS A 112 13.69 19.05 -21.46
C LYS A 112 12.49 19.86 -22.01
N ASN A 113 11.69 19.27 -22.91
CA ASN A 113 10.50 19.84 -23.56
C ASN A 113 9.19 19.09 -23.25
N ASN A 114 9.12 18.26 -22.19
CA ASN A 114 7.95 17.44 -21.82
C ASN A 114 7.50 16.38 -22.84
N ASN A 115 8.32 16.07 -23.85
CA ASN A 115 8.04 14.92 -24.72
C ASN A 115 8.58 13.65 -24.06
N ILE A 116 7.71 12.64 -23.96
CA ILE A 116 8.10 11.28 -23.55
C ILE A 116 8.79 10.65 -24.74
N ASP A 117 10.12 10.45 -24.64
CA ASP A 117 10.91 9.78 -25.66
C ASP A 117 10.93 8.27 -25.39
N LEU A 118 10.24 7.51 -26.23
CA LEU A 118 10.10 6.06 -26.14
C LEU A 118 11.18 5.29 -26.93
N SER A 119 12.24 5.95 -27.43
CA SER A 119 13.21 5.30 -28.31
C SER A 119 14.32 4.51 -27.59
N SER A 120 14.30 4.39 -26.26
CA SER A 120 15.40 3.76 -25.51
C SER A 120 14.91 2.72 -24.51
N TRP A 121 14.26 1.68 -25.04
CA TRP A 121 14.33 0.34 -24.48
C TRP A 121 14.84 -0.59 -25.58
N CYS A 122 16.16 -0.80 -25.58
CA CYS A 122 16.87 -2.03 -25.91
C CYS A 122 18.38 -1.76 -26.03
N LEU A 123 19.18 -2.69 -25.49
CA LEU A 123 20.65 -2.84 -25.50
C LEU A 123 21.37 -2.08 -24.37
N ASN A 124 22.03 -2.71 -23.39
CA ASN A 124 22.74 -4.00 -23.35
C ASN A 124 22.44 -4.77 -22.06
#